data_AF-A0A9E7V9L3-F1
#
_entry.id   AF-A0A9E7V9L3-F1
#
_cell.length_a   1.000
_cell.length_b   1.000
_cell.length_c   1.000
_cell.angle_alpha   90.00
_cell.angle_beta   90.00
_cell.angle_gamma   90.00
#
_symmetry.space_group_name_H-M   'P 1'
#
loop_
_entity.id
_entity.type
_entity.pdbx_description
1 polymer ?
#
loop_
_entity_poly.entity_id
_entity_poly.type
_entity_poly.pdbx_seq_one_letter_code
_entity_poly.pdbx_strand_id
1 'polypeptide(L)'
;LLGLCLIIQILTGLFLAMHYTSDIATAFSSVGHICRDVNYGWLIRNLHANGASFFFICIYMHIGRGLYYGSYLYKETWNIGVVLLLLVMMTAFVGYVLPWGQMSFWGATVITNLLSAVPYIGNALVQWIWGGFSVDNATLTRFFAFHFLFPFVIAGATLIHLLFLHETGSNNPLGLNSDADKISFHPYFSYKDLLGFAALLIALTALALFSPNLLGDPDNFTPANPLMTPPHIKPEWYFLFAYAILRSIPNKLGGVLALLASILVLMVVPILHTSKQQGLTFRPVTQFLFWALIADVAILTWIGGMPVEHPFIIIGQIASLLYFFLFLTLFPMAGWLENKALGWA
;
A
#
# COMPACT_ATOMS: atom_id res chain seq x y z
N LEU A 1 14.04 6.98 -1.03
CA LEU A 1 13.09 6.99 0.11
C LEU A 1 12.54 5.60 0.43
N LEU A 2 11.91 4.88 -0.52
CA LEU A 2 11.39 3.53 -0.25
C LEU A 2 12.42 2.55 0.34
N GLY A 3 13.65 2.52 -0.20
CA GLY A 3 14.74 1.73 0.39
C GLY A 3 15.10 2.15 1.82
N LEU A 4 15.05 3.45 2.13
CA LEU A 4 15.26 3.97 3.49
C LEU A 4 14.11 3.53 4.41
N CYS A 5 12.85 3.61 3.96
CA CYS A 5 11.70 3.09 4.71
C CYS A 5 11.87 1.59 5.02
N LEU A 6 12.27 0.78 4.03
CA LEU A 6 12.51 -0.64 4.22
C LEU A 6 13.60 -0.91 5.28
N ILE A 7 14.73 -0.19 5.22
CA ILE A 7 15.79 -0.31 6.22
C ILE A 7 15.29 0.08 7.61
N ILE A 8 14.57 1.21 7.74
CA ILE A 8 13.98 1.64 9.02
C ILE A 8 13.04 0.56 9.57
N GLN A 9 12.17 -0.01 8.74
CA GLN A 9 11.23 -1.05 9.14
C GLN A 9 11.92 -2.34 9.58
N ILE A 10 12.94 -2.80 8.85
CA ILE A 10 13.72 -3.99 9.22
C ILE A 10 14.44 -3.76 10.56
N LEU A 11 15.11 -2.63 10.72
CA LEU A 11 15.84 -2.34 11.96
C LEU A 11 14.88 -2.21 13.14
N THR A 12 13.90 -1.31 13.07
CA THR A 12 12.94 -1.13 14.17
C THR A 12 12.17 -2.41 14.47
N GLY A 13 11.74 -3.15 13.44
CA GLY A 13 11.02 -4.41 13.58
C GLY A 13 11.87 -5.50 14.25
N LEU A 14 13.15 -5.60 13.91
CA LEU A 14 14.08 -6.54 14.56
C LEU A 14 14.23 -6.24 16.05
N PHE A 15 14.41 -4.96 16.44
CA PHE A 15 14.49 -4.57 17.84
C PHE A 15 13.18 -4.82 18.60
N LEU A 16 12.02 -4.59 17.97
CA LEU A 16 10.72 -4.93 18.57
C LEU A 16 10.56 -6.45 18.76
N ALA A 17 10.99 -7.24 17.78
CA ALA A 17 10.90 -8.69 17.82
C ALA A 17 11.72 -9.32 18.95
N MET A 18 12.80 -8.67 19.41
CA MET A 18 13.58 -9.13 20.57
C MET A 18 12.79 -9.09 21.90
N HIS A 19 11.67 -8.37 21.94
CA HIS A 19 10.86 -8.15 23.14
C HIS A 19 9.40 -8.58 22.98
N TYR A 20 8.97 -8.93 21.77
CA TYR A 20 7.60 -9.33 21.47
C TYR A 20 7.38 -10.83 21.69
N THR A 21 6.20 -11.22 22.16
CA THR A 21 5.78 -12.62 22.30
C THR A 21 4.56 -12.91 21.44
N SER A 22 4.62 -13.92 20.57
CA SER A 22 3.53 -14.29 19.65
C SER A 22 2.55 -15.32 20.25
N ASP A 23 2.08 -15.04 21.46
CA ASP A 23 1.02 -15.79 22.15
C ASP A 23 -0.16 -14.87 22.46
N ILE A 24 -1.39 -15.30 22.20
CA ILE A 24 -2.58 -14.43 22.35
C ILE A 24 -2.79 -13.90 23.78
N ALA A 25 -2.31 -14.62 24.79
CA ALA A 25 -2.44 -14.21 26.19
C ALA A 25 -1.45 -13.11 26.55
N THR A 26 -0.31 -13.02 25.86
CA THR A 26 0.78 -12.10 26.20
C THR A 26 1.15 -11.11 25.10
N ALA A 27 0.63 -11.24 23.88
CA ALA A 27 0.99 -10.38 22.74
C ALA A 27 0.71 -8.91 23.02
N PHE A 28 -0.53 -8.57 23.40
CA PHE A 28 -0.92 -7.21 23.72
C PHE A 28 -0.08 -6.63 24.88
N SER A 29 0.11 -7.41 25.95
CA SER A 29 0.91 -6.97 27.11
C SER A 29 2.40 -6.84 26.77
N SER A 30 2.94 -7.66 25.86
CA SER A 30 4.35 -7.56 25.44
C SER A 30 4.61 -6.26 24.68
N VAL A 31 3.66 -5.80 23.85
CA VAL A 31 3.73 -4.48 23.22
C VAL A 31 3.59 -3.36 24.26
N GLY A 32 2.72 -3.55 25.26
CA GLY A 32 2.64 -2.65 26.42
C GLY A 32 3.96 -2.52 27.17
N HIS A 33 4.62 -3.65 27.45
CA HIS A 33 5.94 -3.73 28.09
C HIS A 33 7.03 -3.04 27.24
N ILE A 34 7.06 -3.27 25.92
CA ILE A 34 7.98 -2.57 25.01
C ILE A 34 7.85 -1.04 25.17
N CYS A 35 6.62 -0.52 25.21
CA CYS A 35 6.41 0.92 25.30
C CYS A 35 6.71 1.50 26.69
N ARG A 36 6.63 0.70 27.77
CA ARG A 36 6.69 1.19 29.15
C ARG A 36 8.01 0.90 29.86
N ASP A 37 8.59 -0.26 29.60
CA ASP A 37 9.68 -0.81 30.42
C ASP A 37 11.00 -0.97 29.63
N VAL A 38 10.92 -1.09 28.29
CA VAL A 38 12.12 -1.17 27.44
C VAL A 38 12.67 0.24 27.17
N ASN A 39 13.97 0.44 27.39
CA ASN A 39 14.65 1.70 27.12
C ASN A 39 14.44 2.14 25.65
N TYR A 40 13.86 3.32 25.46
CA TYR A 40 13.45 3.85 24.15
C TYR A 40 12.48 2.96 23.35
N GLY A 41 11.88 1.94 23.95
CA GLY A 41 10.98 1.01 23.24
C GLY A 41 9.74 1.70 22.69
N TRP A 42 9.19 2.71 23.40
CA TRP A 42 8.11 3.56 22.88
C TRP A 42 8.49 4.28 21.59
N LEU A 43 9.73 4.79 21.49
CA LEU A 43 10.21 5.51 20.31
C LEU A 43 10.39 4.55 19.14
N ILE A 44 11.01 3.39 19.37
CA ILE A 44 11.18 2.35 18.34
C ILE A 44 9.81 1.89 17.83
N ARG A 45 8.86 1.62 18.73
CA ARG A 45 7.50 1.22 18.38
C ARG A 45 6.79 2.30 17.56
N ASN A 46 6.89 3.56 17.96
CA ASN A 46 6.26 4.67 17.24
C ASN A 46 6.91 4.93 15.87
N LEU A 47 8.24 4.79 15.76
CA LEU A 47 8.94 4.86 14.49
C LEU A 47 8.56 3.72 13.55
N HIS A 48 8.40 2.50 14.08
CA HIS A 48 7.95 1.34 13.29
C HIS A 48 6.54 1.57 12.75
N ALA A 49 5.58 1.89 13.63
CA ALA A 49 4.18 2.11 13.26
C ALA A 49 3.99 3.28 12.28
N ASN A 50 4.55 4.46 12.58
CA ASN A 50 4.46 5.61 11.69
C ASN A 50 5.32 5.42 10.42
N GLY A 51 6.42 4.69 10.52
CA GLY A 51 7.26 4.36 9.38
C GLY A 51 6.53 3.49 8.34
N ALA A 52 5.60 2.63 8.75
CA ALA A 52 4.73 1.89 7.83
C ALA A 52 3.86 2.85 7.01
N SER A 53 3.27 3.87 7.66
CA SER A 53 2.52 4.92 6.95
C SER A 53 3.41 5.71 5.98
N PHE A 54 4.63 6.09 6.38
CA PHE A 54 5.57 6.76 5.48
C PHE A 54 6.01 5.87 4.30
N PHE A 55 6.08 4.56 4.49
CA PHE A 55 6.30 3.60 3.40
C PHE A 55 5.17 3.73 2.37
N PHE A 56 3.90 3.70 2.79
CA PHE A 56 2.76 3.83 1.88
C PHE A 56 2.65 5.21 1.23
N ILE A 57 2.94 6.29 1.95
CA ILE A 57 3.03 7.64 1.36
C ILE A 57 4.06 7.63 0.22
N CYS A 58 5.25 7.10 0.48
CA CYS A 58 6.31 6.99 -0.53
C CYS A 58 5.92 6.07 -1.69
N ILE A 59 5.24 4.94 -1.45
CA ILE A 59 4.93 3.98 -2.52
C ILE A 59 3.84 4.52 -3.45
N TYR A 60 2.82 5.20 -2.91
CA TYR A 60 1.78 5.82 -3.72
C TYR A 60 2.32 7.00 -4.54
N MET A 61 3.21 7.84 -3.96
CA MET A 61 3.90 8.86 -4.74
C MET A 61 4.79 8.25 -5.84
N HIS A 62 5.48 7.13 -5.54
CA HIS A 62 6.32 6.44 -6.51
C HIS A 62 5.53 5.85 -7.68
N ILE A 63 4.38 5.23 -7.39
CA ILE A 63 3.42 4.72 -8.39
C ILE A 63 2.84 5.88 -9.20
N GLY A 64 2.37 6.94 -8.54
CA GLY A 64 1.84 8.14 -9.19
C GLY A 64 2.85 8.78 -10.15
N ARG A 65 4.12 8.87 -9.75
CA ARG A 65 5.22 9.29 -10.64
C ARG A 65 5.34 8.38 -11.85
N GLY A 66 5.29 7.07 -11.65
CA GLY A 66 5.38 6.09 -12.72
C GLY A 66 4.23 6.19 -13.73
N LEU A 67 3.00 6.43 -13.24
CA LEU A 67 1.83 6.70 -14.07
C LEU A 67 1.95 8.02 -14.84
N TYR A 68 2.35 9.10 -14.17
CA TYR A 68 2.44 10.44 -14.78
C TYR A 68 3.53 10.56 -15.84
N TYR A 69 4.69 9.93 -15.63
CA TYR A 69 5.81 10.04 -16.58
C TYR A 69 5.89 8.84 -17.54
N GLY A 70 4.95 7.90 -17.50
CA GLY A 70 4.95 6.74 -18.38
C GLY A 70 6.09 5.76 -18.10
N SER A 71 6.62 5.73 -16.86
CA SER A 71 7.69 4.79 -16.49
C SER A 71 7.22 3.33 -16.44
N TYR A 72 5.91 3.10 -16.46
CA TYR A 72 5.32 1.76 -16.58
C TYR A 72 5.67 1.07 -17.92
N LEU A 73 6.17 1.81 -18.91
CA LEU A 73 6.66 1.23 -20.17
C LEU A 73 7.93 0.39 -19.99
N TYR A 74 8.66 0.55 -18.88
CA TYR A 74 9.68 -0.41 -18.44
C TYR A 74 9.00 -1.58 -17.75
N LYS A 75 8.45 -2.50 -18.55
CA LYS A 75 7.45 -3.50 -18.14
C LYS A 75 7.93 -4.40 -17.00
N GLU A 76 9.17 -4.87 -17.07
CA GLU A 76 9.79 -5.75 -16.08
C GLU A 76 9.91 -5.03 -14.74
N THR A 77 10.54 -3.85 -14.74
CA THR A 77 10.66 -2.96 -13.58
C THR A 77 9.28 -2.64 -13.00
N TRP A 78 8.31 -2.29 -13.83
CA TRP A 78 6.96 -1.95 -13.41
C TRP A 78 6.22 -3.12 -12.77
N ASN A 79 6.21 -4.29 -13.41
CA ASN A 79 5.52 -5.47 -12.91
C ASN A 79 6.12 -5.97 -11.60
N ILE A 80 7.46 -5.94 -11.46
CA ILE A 80 8.11 -6.20 -10.16
C ILE A 80 7.72 -5.13 -9.14
N GLY A 81 7.56 -3.88 -9.56
CA GLY A 81 7.03 -2.81 -8.71
C GLY A 81 5.62 -3.10 -8.18
N VAL A 82 4.73 -3.67 -9.01
CA VAL A 82 3.39 -4.10 -8.57
C VAL A 82 3.48 -5.29 -7.60
N VAL A 83 4.39 -6.25 -7.84
CA VAL A 83 4.66 -7.35 -6.89
C VAL A 83 5.18 -6.81 -5.56
N LEU A 84 6.09 -5.83 -5.58
CA LEU A 84 6.59 -5.15 -4.38
C LEU A 84 5.46 -4.46 -3.61
N LEU A 85 4.53 -3.79 -4.30
CA LEU A 85 3.34 -3.21 -3.67
C LEU A 85 2.53 -4.29 -2.95
N LEU A 86 2.22 -5.41 -3.62
CA LEU A 86 1.46 -6.51 -3.01
C LEU A 86 2.18 -7.11 -1.79
N LEU A 87 3.50 -7.29 -1.87
CA LEU A 87 4.31 -7.77 -0.74
C LEU A 87 4.30 -6.79 0.44
N VAL A 88 4.43 -5.49 0.20
CA VAL A 88 4.37 -4.45 1.25
C VAL A 88 2.98 -4.40 1.88
N MET A 89 1.91 -4.49 1.07
CA MET A 89 0.53 -4.59 1.55
C MET A 89 0.34 -5.81 2.45
N MET A 90 0.79 -6.99 2.01
CA MET A 90 0.71 -8.21 2.81
C MET A 90 1.49 -8.09 4.12
N THR A 91 2.73 -7.58 4.05
CA THR A 91 3.61 -7.39 5.21
C THR A 91 2.99 -6.46 6.24
N ALA A 92 2.46 -5.31 5.81
CA ALA A 92 1.82 -4.34 6.69
C ALA A 92 0.57 -4.91 7.35
N PHE A 93 -0.28 -5.60 6.58
CA PHE A 93 -1.47 -6.25 7.09
C PHE A 93 -1.14 -7.27 8.20
N VAL A 94 -0.23 -8.22 7.96
CA VAL A 94 0.12 -9.21 9.00
C VAL A 94 0.83 -8.57 10.20
N GLY A 95 1.54 -7.44 10.00
CA GLY A 95 2.16 -6.66 11.07
C GLY A 95 1.14 -5.97 11.97
N TYR A 96 0.05 -5.45 11.40
CA TYR A 96 -1.02 -4.79 12.15
C TYR A 96 -1.81 -5.76 13.03
N VAL A 97 -1.73 -7.07 12.77
CA VAL A 97 -2.36 -8.10 13.61
C VAL A 97 -1.58 -8.35 14.91
N LEU A 98 -0.26 -8.11 14.92
CA LEU A 98 0.63 -8.50 16.01
C LEU A 98 0.35 -7.83 17.36
N PRO A 99 -0.07 -6.56 17.45
CA PRO A 99 -0.44 -5.95 18.73
C PRO A 99 -1.64 -6.61 19.42
N TRP A 100 -2.42 -7.42 18.70
CA TRP A 100 -3.56 -8.17 19.22
C TRP A 100 -4.62 -7.31 19.94
N GLY A 101 -4.86 -6.11 19.42
CA GLY A 101 -5.97 -5.25 19.83
C GLY A 101 -7.27 -5.55 19.06
N GLN A 102 -8.34 -4.80 19.35
CA GLN A 102 -9.64 -4.98 18.68
C GLN A 102 -9.55 -4.88 17.16
N MET A 103 -8.97 -3.80 16.63
CA MET A 103 -8.84 -3.62 15.18
C MET A 103 -7.91 -4.66 14.55
N SER A 104 -6.88 -5.09 15.27
CA SER A 104 -5.97 -6.16 14.86
C SER A 104 -6.75 -7.47 14.59
N PHE A 105 -7.52 -7.92 15.59
CA PHE A 105 -8.25 -9.18 15.55
C PHE A 105 -9.41 -9.16 14.53
N TRP A 106 -10.23 -8.11 14.57
CA TRP A 106 -11.39 -8.01 13.69
C TRP A 106 -11.00 -7.71 12.25
N GLY A 107 -9.95 -6.92 12.03
CA GLY A 107 -9.33 -6.72 10.72
C GLY A 107 -8.81 -8.04 10.14
N ALA A 108 -8.08 -8.82 10.94
CA ALA A 108 -7.62 -10.15 10.53
C ALA A 108 -8.79 -11.05 10.12
N THR A 109 -9.84 -11.11 10.97
CA THR A 109 -11.02 -11.95 10.76
C THR A 109 -11.75 -11.57 9.46
N VAL A 110 -12.03 -10.29 9.23
CA VAL A 110 -12.77 -9.84 8.05
C VAL A 110 -11.96 -10.02 6.78
N ILE A 111 -10.70 -9.56 6.76
CA ILE A 111 -9.86 -9.53 5.55
C ILE A 111 -9.53 -10.95 5.09
N THR A 112 -9.11 -11.83 5.99
CA THR A 112 -8.79 -13.23 5.61
C THR A 112 -10.03 -14.00 5.18
N ASN A 113 -11.19 -13.73 5.79
CA ASN A 113 -12.45 -14.36 5.41
C ASN A 113 -12.95 -13.92 4.02
N LEU A 114 -12.37 -12.90 3.39
CA LEU A 114 -12.65 -12.58 1.99
C LEU A 114 -12.32 -13.76 1.05
N LEU A 115 -11.34 -14.60 1.41
CA LEU A 115 -10.97 -15.78 0.64
C LEU A 115 -12.06 -16.87 0.63
N SER A 116 -13.00 -16.86 1.58
CA SER A 116 -14.16 -17.76 1.53
C SER A 116 -15.09 -17.50 0.34
N ALA A 117 -14.94 -16.36 -0.34
CA ALA A 117 -15.66 -16.08 -1.58
C ALA A 117 -15.21 -16.96 -2.76
N VAL A 118 -14.01 -17.57 -2.69
CA VAL A 118 -13.50 -18.46 -3.75
C VAL A 118 -14.37 -19.73 -3.84
N PRO A 119 -14.97 -20.02 -5.00
CA PRO A 119 -15.81 -21.20 -5.16
C PRO A 119 -15.08 -22.51 -4.84
N TYR A 120 -15.80 -23.46 -4.26
CA TYR A 120 -15.35 -24.82 -3.89
C TYR A 120 -14.30 -24.90 -2.77
N ILE A 121 -13.22 -24.13 -2.85
CA ILE A 121 -12.06 -24.25 -1.94
C ILE A 121 -11.96 -23.13 -0.89
N GLY A 122 -12.78 -22.08 -0.99
CA GLY A 122 -12.63 -20.86 -0.17
C GLY A 122 -12.63 -21.11 1.33
N ASN A 123 -13.60 -21.88 1.86
CA ASN A 123 -13.67 -22.17 3.30
C ASN A 123 -12.46 -22.97 3.78
N ALA A 124 -11.98 -23.94 2.99
CA ALA A 124 -10.80 -24.71 3.31
C ALA A 124 -9.54 -23.82 3.33
N LEU A 125 -9.41 -22.88 2.39
CA LEU A 125 -8.30 -21.91 2.35
C LEU A 125 -8.29 -21.02 3.59
N VAL A 126 -9.45 -20.51 4.02
CA VAL A 126 -9.56 -19.66 5.21
C VAL A 126 -9.13 -20.42 6.46
N GLN A 127 -9.69 -21.61 6.69
CA GLN A 127 -9.33 -22.43 7.85
C GLN A 127 -7.86 -22.87 7.82
N TRP A 128 -7.31 -23.13 6.62
CA TRP A 128 -5.89 -23.44 6.47
C TRP A 128 -5.00 -22.24 6.85
N ILE A 129 -5.35 -21.02 6.40
CA ILE A 129 -4.64 -19.78 6.77
C ILE A 129 -4.77 -19.50 8.26
N TRP A 130 -5.92 -19.75 8.88
CA TRP A 130 -6.09 -19.57 10.33
C TRP A 130 -5.37 -20.64 11.14
N GLY A 131 -5.32 -21.88 10.62
CA GLY A 131 -4.87 -23.03 11.38
C GLY A 131 -5.92 -23.55 12.36
N GLY A 132 -7.19 -23.29 12.08
CA GLY A 132 -8.31 -23.55 12.98
C GLY A 132 -9.61 -23.01 12.40
N PHE A 133 -10.65 -22.99 13.23
CA PHE A 133 -12.00 -22.56 12.83
C PHE A 133 -12.23 -21.05 12.91
N SER A 134 -11.32 -20.33 13.57
CA SER A 134 -11.33 -18.88 13.74
C SER A 134 -9.90 -18.36 13.83
N VAL A 135 -9.75 -17.04 13.73
CA VAL A 135 -8.50 -16.35 14.08
C VAL A 135 -8.21 -16.60 15.56
N ASP A 136 -7.06 -17.19 15.85
CA ASP A 136 -6.66 -17.59 17.21
C ASP A 136 -5.12 -17.69 17.32
N ASN A 137 -4.58 -18.31 18.37
CA ASN A 137 -3.14 -18.39 18.64
C ASN A 137 -2.33 -18.93 17.47
N ALA A 138 -2.80 -20.00 16.82
CA ALA A 138 -2.15 -20.55 15.64
C ALA A 138 -2.00 -19.51 14.51
N THR A 139 -2.97 -18.60 14.36
CA THR A 139 -2.96 -17.50 13.38
C THR A 139 -1.96 -16.41 13.77
N LEU A 140 -1.89 -16.05 15.05
CA LEU A 140 -0.96 -15.01 15.52
C LEU A 140 0.50 -15.43 15.36
N THR A 141 0.85 -16.64 15.77
CA THR A 141 2.23 -17.15 15.68
C THR A 141 2.73 -17.22 14.24
N ARG A 142 1.90 -17.70 13.30
CA ARG A 142 2.27 -17.72 11.87
C ARG A 142 2.34 -16.33 11.25
N PHE A 143 1.46 -15.40 11.64
CA PHE A 143 1.50 -14.03 11.13
C PHE A 143 2.74 -13.30 11.60
N PHE A 144 3.20 -13.55 12.83
CA PHE A 144 4.51 -13.08 13.27
C PHE A 144 5.64 -13.62 12.39
N ALA A 145 5.65 -14.93 12.11
CA ALA A 145 6.66 -15.53 11.25
C ALA A 145 6.65 -14.95 9.81
N PHE A 146 5.46 -14.77 9.22
CA PHE A 146 5.32 -14.16 7.90
C PHE A 146 5.72 -12.68 7.89
N HIS A 147 5.30 -11.92 8.91
CA HIS A 147 5.67 -10.52 9.05
C HIS A 147 7.18 -10.33 9.20
N PHE A 148 7.85 -11.26 9.87
CA PHE A 148 9.31 -11.26 9.97
C PHE A 148 9.99 -11.62 8.64
N LEU A 149 9.46 -12.60 7.90
CA LEU A 149 10.05 -13.10 6.65
C LEU A 149 9.90 -12.11 5.49
N PHE A 150 8.71 -11.55 5.27
CA PHE A 150 8.41 -10.79 4.06
C PHE A 150 9.26 -9.53 3.84
N PRO A 151 9.69 -8.76 4.85
CA PRO A 151 10.64 -7.65 4.65
C PRO A 151 11.94 -8.07 3.95
N PHE A 152 12.45 -9.27 4.21
CA PHE A 152 13.64 -9.79 3.53
C PHE A 152 13.34 -10.24 2.09
N VAL A 153 12.15 -10.80 1.85
CA VAL A 153 11.68 -11.09 0.49
C VAL A 153 11.52 -9.80 -0.32
N ILE A 154 10.98 -8.73 0.29
CA ILE A 154 10.88 -7.39 -0.30
C ILE A 154 12.27 -6.84 -0.61
N ALA A 155 13.26 -7.01 0.26
CA ALA A 155 14.64 -6.61 0.00
C ALA A 155 15.21 -7.33 -1.24
N GLY A 156 15.02 -8.65 -1.34
CA GLY A 156 15.43 -9.42 -2.51
C GLY A 156 14.73 -8.97 -3.79
N ALA A 157 13.40 -8.79 -3.76
CA ALA A 157 12.63 -8.30 -4.91
C ALA A 157 13.02 -6.86 -5.31
N THR A 158 13.44 -6.02 -4.35
CA THR A 158 13.94 -4.66 -4.62
C THR A 158 15.26 -4.70 -5.41
N LEU A 159 16.14 -5.66 -5.14
CA LEU A 159 17.36 -5.84 -5.95
C LEU A 159 17.02 -6.21 -7.39
N ILE A 160 16.04 -7.10 -7.60
CA ILE A 160 15.58 -7.48 -8.95
C ILE A 160 14.94 -6.28 -9.65
N HIS A 161 14.13 -5.49 -8.93
CA HIS A 161 13.53 -4.26 -9.45
C HIS A 161 14.59 -3.26 -9.94
N LEU A 162 15.66 -3.07 -9.16
CA LEU A 162 16.77 -2.18 -9.52
C LEU A 162 17.63 -2.75 -10.65
N LEU A 163 17.80 -4.07 -10.72
CA LEU A 163 18.51 -4.73 -11.81
C LEU A 163 17.84 -4.41 -13.15
N PHE A 164 16.52 -4.65 -13.28
CA PHE A 164 15.80 -4.32 -14.52
C PHE A 164 15.78 -2.82 -14.81
N LEU A 165 15.75 -1.96 -13.77
CA LEU A 165 15.88 -0.52 -13.96
C LEU A 165 17.26 -0.14 -14.55
N HIS A 166 18.33 -0.84 -14.15
CA HIS A 166 19.68 -0.56 -14.63
C HIS A 166 19.92 -1.03 -16.08
N GLU A 167 19.14 -1.98 -16.59
CA GLU A 167 19.19 -2.37 -18.01
C GLU A 167 18.77 -1.23 -18.94
N THR A 168 17.78 -0.42 -18.55
CA THR A 168 17.28 0.70 -19.38
C THR A 168 17.81 2.06 -18.93
N GLY A 169 18.22 2.19 -17.67
CA GLY A 169 18.39 3.48 -17.01
C GLY A 169 17.05 4.10 -16.61
N SER A 170 17.13 5.26 -15.93
CA SER A 170 15.95 5.99 -15.45
C SER A 170 15.25 6.78 -16.56
N ASN A 171 13.93 6.85 -16.47
CA ASN A 171 13.11 7.81 -17.23
C ASN A 171 13.33 9.25 -16.70
N ASN A 172 12.91 10.25 -17.47
CA ASN A 172 12.98 11.68 -17.13
C ASN A 172 11.65 12.40 -17.42
N PRO A 173 11.45 13.63 -16.91
CA PRO A 173 10.19 14.34 -17.06
C PRO A 173 9.76 14.64 -18.50
N LEU A 174 10.69 14.72 -19.46
CA LEU A 174 10.35 14.97 -20.87
C LEU A 174 9.85 13.70 -21.58
N GLY A 175 10.14 12.51 -21.04
CA GLY A 175 9.80 11.22 -21.67
C GLY A 175 10.55 10.97 -22.98
N LEU A 176 11.71 11.62 -23.16
CA LEU A 176 12.60 11.44 -24.31
C LEU A 176 13.87 10.70 -23.88
N ASN A 177 14.64 10.16 -24.84
CA ASN A 177 15.95 9.59 -24.52
C ASN A 177 16.90 10.70 -23.98
N SER A 178 17.45 10.50 -22.79
CA SER A 178 18.38 11.42 -22.11
C SER A 178 19.86 11.05 -22.23
N ASP A 179 20.23 10.09 -23.08
CA ASP A 179 21.62 9.61 -23.26
C ASP A 179 22.60 10.74 -23.62
N ALA A 180 22.14 11.73 -24.36
CA ALA A 180 22.95 12.89 -24.77
C ALA A 180 23.33 13.82 -23.62
N ASP A 181 22.65 13.75 -22.47
CA ASP A 181 22.85 14.65 -21.32
C ASP A 181 22.81 13.87 -19.99
N LYS A 182 23.47 12.71 -19.96
CA LYS A 182 23.64 11.95 -18.71
C LYS A 182 24.70 12.60 -17.83
N ILE A 183 24.41 12.62 -16.53
CA ILE A 183 25.35 12.99 -15.48
C ILE A 183 25.59 11.81 -14.55
N SER A 184 26.78 11.75 -13.95
CA SER A 184 27.12 10.75 -12.93
C SER A 184 26.15 10.80 -11.75
N PHE A 185 25.83 9.64 -11.16
CA PHE A 185 24.93 9.60 -10.00
C PHE A 185 25.51 10.39 -8.81
N HIS A 186 26.78 10.15 -8.50
CA HIS A 186 27.54 10.94 -7.55
C HIS A 186 28.28 12.07 -8.29
N PRO A 187 28.27 13.33 -7.79
CA PRO A 187 27.68 13.78 -6.52
C PRO A 187 26.20 14.20 -6.60
N TYR A 188 25.67 14.40 -7.80
CA TYR A 188 24.41 15.12 -8.02
C TYR A 188 23.20 14.47 -7.33
N PHE A 189 22.92 13.20 -7.63
CA PHE A 189 21.77 12.50 -7.08
C PHE A 189 22.04 11.99 -5.66
N SER A 190 23.30 11.70 -5.29
CA SER A 190 23.66 11.35 -3.90
C SER A 190 23.29 12.47 -2.92
N TYR A 191 23.66 13.73 -3.20
CA TYR A 191 23.31 14.85 -2.32
C TYR A 191 21.82 15.20 -2.36
N LYS A 192 21.19 15.10 -3.53
CA LYS A 192 19.75 15.29 -3.66
C LYS A 192 18.97 14.25 -2.84
N ASP A 193 19.40 13.00 -2.88
CA ASP A 193 18.79 11.92 -2.10
C ASP A 193 19.02 12.12 -0.60
N LEU A 194 20.20 12.61 -0.18
CA LEU A 194 20.48 12.94 1.22
C LEU A 194 19.53 14.03 1.76
N LEU A 195 19.23 15.06 0.95
CA LEU A 195 18.23 16.06 1.30
C LEU A 195 16.83 15.42 1.44
N GLY A 196 16.46 14.54 0.52
CA GLY A 196 15.21 13.78 0.61
C GLY A 196 15.14 12.89 1.86
N PHE A 197 16.25 12.25 2.24
CA PHE A 197 16.35 11.43 3.45
C PHE A 197 16.17 12.28 4.70
N ALA A 198 16.83 13.44 4.77
CA ALA A 198 16.68 14.38 5.87
C ALA A 198 15.22 14.82 6.03
N ALA A 199 14.56 15.21 4.93
CA ALA A 199 13.15 15.61 4.95
C ALA A 199 12.23 14.47 5.45
N LEU A 200 12.43 13.25 4.96
CA LEU A 200 11.65 12.08 5.40
C LEU A 200 11.85 11.78 6.90
N LEU A 201 13.10 11.79 7.36
CA LEU A 201 13.44 11.51 8.75
C LEU A 201 12.89 12.59 9.68
N ILE A 202 12.98 13.87 9.30
CA ILE A 202 12.39 14.97 10.08
C ILE A 202 10.87 14.79 10.18
N ALA A 203 10.18 14.51 9.07
CA ALA A 203 8.74 14.32 9.08
C ALA A 203 8.31 13.08 9.90
N LEU A 204 9.02 11.95 9.75
CA LEU A 204 8.75 10.72 10.49
C LEU A 204 8.98 10.90 11.99
N THR A 205 10.11 11.50 12.37
CA THR A 205 10.43 11.75 13.79
C THR A 205 9.50 12.79 14.40
N ALA A 206 9.15 13.86 13.68
CA ALA A 206 8.16 14.82 14.13
C ALA A 206 6.81 14.16 14.41
N LEU A 207 6.32 13.29 13.51
CA LEU A 207 5.08 12.55 13.74
C LEU A 207 5.21 11.60 14.94
N ALA A 208 6.29 10.81 15.00
CA ALA A 208 6.51 9.84 16.07
C ALA A 208 6.71 10.46 17.46
N LEU A 209 7.16 11.72 17.55
CA LEU A 209 7.38 12.44 18.80
C LEU A 209 6.18 13.30 19.21
N PHE A 210 5.60 14.06 18.29
CA PHE A 210 4.56 15.05 18.61
C PHE A 210 3.13 14.52 18.44
N SER A 211 2.89 13.57 17.53
CA SER A 211 1.54 13.02 17.30
C SER A 211 1.57 11.54 16.89
N PRO A 212 2.16 10.66 17.74
CA PRO A 212 2.47 9.27 17.36
C PRO A 212 1.27 8.41 16.99
N ASN A 213 0.07 8.79 17.44
CA ASN A 213 -1.17 8.05 17.24
C ASN A 213 -2.09 8.68 16.20
N LEU A 214 -1.69 9.77 15.53
CA LEU A 214 -2.54 10.52 14.58
C LEU A 214 -3.10 9.65 13.45
N LEU A 215 -2.31 8.70 12.96
CA LEU A 215 -2.66 7.82 11.83
C LEU A 215 -3.18 6.44 12.28
N GLY A 216 -3.24 6.19 13.59
CA GLY A 216 -3.71 4.93 14.17
C GLY A 216 -5.17 4.98 14.59
N ASP A 217 -5.75 3.82 14.86
CA ASP A 217 -7.11 3.71 15.38
C ASP A 217 -7.09 3.52 16.92
N PRO A 218 -7.85 4.32 17.70
CA PRO A 218 -7.88 4.21 19.16
C PRO A 218 -8.40 2.85 19.65
N ASP A 219 -9.25 2.17 18.89
CA ASP A 219 -9.80 0.86 19.30
C ASP A 219 -8.69 -0.19 19.42
N ASN A 220 -7.57 -0.02 18.71
CA ASN A 220 -6.43 -0.95 18.82
C ASN A 220 -5.62 -0.78 20.13
N PHE A 221 -6.00 0.15 21.01
CA PHE A 221 -5.52 0.24 22.40
C PHE A 221 -6.39 -0.55 23.40
N THR A 222 -7.42 -1.23 22.92
CA THR A 222 -8.18 -2.20 23.72
C THR A 222 -7.81 -3.62 23.28
N PRO A 223 -7.54 -4.56 24.21
CA PRO A 223 -7.22 -5.94 23.88
C PRO A 223 -8.33 -6.60 23.05
N ALA A 224 -7.95 -7.51 22.16
CA ALA A 224 -8.90 -8.26 21.35
C ALA A 224 -9.92 -9.03 22.21
N ASN A 225 -11.21 -8.87 21.88
CA ASN A 225 -12.33 -9.59 22.45
C ASN A 225 -13.14 -10.24 21.31
N PRO A 226 -13.07 -11.57 21.15
CA PRO A 226 -13.80 -12.29 20.11
C PRO A 226 -15.33 -12.18 20.19
N LEU A 227 -15.87 -11.76 21.33
CA LEU A 227 -17.32 -11.63 21.57
C LEU A 227 -17.85 -10.21 21.36
N MET A 228 -16.96 -9.22 21.16
CA MET A 228 -17.33 -7.80 21.05
C MET A 228 -16.73 -7.19 19.80
N THR A 229 -17.55 -7.05 18.76
CA THR A 229 -17.16 -6.37 17.53
C THR A 229 -17.21 -4.85 17.69
N PRO A 230 -16.14 -4.10 17.32
CA PRO A 230 -16.18 -2.65 17.28
C PRO A 230 -17.30 -2.13 16.37
N PRO A 231 -17.91 -0.97 16.68
CA PRO A 231 -18.99 -0.41 15.87
C PRO A 231 -18.62 -0.19 14.39
N HIS A 232 -17.37 0.18 14.12
CA HIS A 232 -16.88 0.49 12.78
C HIS A 232 -15.52 -0.16 12.52
N ILE A 233 -15.51 -1.44 12.12
CA ILE A 233 -14.30 -2.10 11.64
C ILE A 233 -13.88 -1.49 10.29
N LYS A 234 -12.64 -1.03 10.22
CA LYS A 234 -11.99 -0.53 9.00
C LYS A 234 -10.50 -0.88 9.05
N PRO A 235 -9.85 -1.06 7.89
CA PRO A 235 -8.41 -1.21 7.84
C PRO A 235 -7.71 0.15 8.02
N GLU A 236 -6.40 0.13 8.13
CA GLU A 236 -5.56 1.32 8.20
C GLU A 236 -5.71 2.19 6.93
N TRP A 237 -5.37 3.47 7.05
CA TRP A 237 -5.69 4.49 6.06
C TRP A 237 -5.24 4.15 4.63
N TYR A 238 -4.07 3.50 4.49
CA TYR A 238 -3.50 3.11 3.20
C TYR A 238 -4.32 2.02 2.49
N PHE A 239 -5.21 1.31 3.17
CA PHE A 239 -6.11 0.33 2.55
C PHE A 239 -7.52 0.87 2.28
N LEU A 240 -7.87 2.07 2.76
CA LEU A 240 -9.25 2.56 2.72
C LEU A 240 -9.81 2.72 1.30
N PHE A 241 -8.99 3.13 0.33
CA PHE A 241 -9.47 3.27 -1.05
C PHE A 241 -9.95 1.93 -1.64
N ALA A 242 -9.19 0.86 -1.39
CA ALA A 242 -9.49 -0.48 -1.88
C ALA A 242 -10.66 -1.08 -1.07
N TYR A 243 -10.72 -0.81 0.22
CA TYR A 243 -11.86 -1.16 1.08
C TYR A 243 -13.17 -0.47 0.65
N ALA A 244 -13.12 0.78 0.19
CA ALA A 244 -14.28 1.44 -0.40
C ALA A 244 -14.77 0.72 -1.65
N ILE A 245 -13.86 0.36 -2.57
CA ILE A 245 -14.18 -0.39 -3.80
C ILE A 245 -14.83 -1.75 -3.47
N LEU A 246 -14.30 -2.48 -2.48
CA LEU A 246 -14.88 -3.73 -1.99
C LEU A 246 -16.34 -3.56 -1.57
N ARG A 247 -16.63 -2.52 -0.77
CA ARG A 247 -17.98 -2.27 -0.21
C ARG A 247 -18.97 -1.71 -1.22
N SER A 248 -18.49 -1.11 -2.31
CA SER A 248 -19.36 -0.55 -3.36
C SER A 248 -20.17 -1.60 -4.11
N ILE A 249 -19.70 -2.85 -4.14
CA ILE A 249 -20.35 -3.95 -4.87
C ILE A 249 -21.19 -4.78 -3.89
N PRO A 250 -22.52 -4.84 -4.03
CA PRO A 250 -23.41 -5.61 -3.13
C PRO A 250 -23.39 -7.12 -3.46
N ASN A 251 -22.20 -7.68 -3.65
CA ASN A 251 -21.96 -9.10 -3.87
C ASN A 251 -20.59 -9.45 -3.30
N LYS A 252 -20.50 -10.47 -2.44
CA LYS A 252 -19.26 -10.84 -1.76
C LYS A 252 -18.14 -11.20 -2.74
N LEU A 253 -18.40 -12.07 -3.73
CA LEU A 253 -17.39 -12.45 -4.72
C LEU A 253 -17.03 -11.27 -5.62
N GLY A 254 -18.02 -10.53 -6.12
CA GLY A 254 -17.81 -9.35 -6.97
C GLY A 254 -16.97 -8.27 -6.28
N GLY A 255 -17.25 -7.98 -5.01
CA GLY A 255 -16.45 -7.04 -4.21
C GLY A 255 -15.01 -7.51 -4.03
N VAL A 256 -14.78 -8.80 -3.74
CA VAL A 256 -13.42 -9.35 -3.61
C VAL A 256 -12.66 -9.28 -4.94
N LEU A 257 -13.32 -9.59 -6.06
CA LEU A 257 -12.71 -9.46 -7.38
C LEU A 257 -12.38 -8.00 -7.70
N ALA A 258 -13.25 -7.05 -7.35
CA ALA A 258 -12.98 -5.63 -7.56
C ALA A 258 -11.86 -5.09 -6.67
N LEU A 259 -11.76 -5.55 -5.42
CA LEU A 259 -10.63 -5.25 -4.53
C LEU A 259 -9.30 -5.72 -5.14
N LEU A 260 -9.24 -6.96 -5.65
CA LEU A 260 -8.03 -7.47 -6.31
C LEU A 260 -7.76 -6.69 -7.60
N ALA A 261 -8.79 -6.45 -8.41
CA ALA A 261 -8.68 -5.68 -9.65
C ALA A 261 -8.21 -4.25 -9.41
N SER A 262 -8.54 -3.61 -8.28
CA SER A 262 -8.10 -2.24 -7.99
C SER A 262 -6.59 -2.13 -7.79
N ILE A 263 -5.90 -3.23 -7.49
CA ILE A 263 -4.43 -3.26 -7.43
C ILE A 263 -3.86 -3.80 -8.74
N LEU A 264 -4.45 -4.89 -9.26
CA LEU A 264 -3.95 -5.57 -10.47
C LEU A 264 -4.18 -4.78 -11.75
N VAL A 265 -5.07 -3.77 -11.76
CA VAL A 265 -5.22 -2.84 -12.89
C VAL A 265 -3.89 -2.18 -13.27
N LEU A 266 -2.99 -1.98 -12.30
CA LEU A 266 -1.64 -1.44 -12.56
C LEU A 266 -0.84 -2.32 -13.52
N MET A 267 -0.98 -3.66 -13.48
CA MET A 267 -0.29 -4.56 -14.41
C MET A 267 -0.79 -4.42 -15.85
N VAL A 268 -2.01 -3.92 -16.04
CA VAL A 268 -2.64 -3.76 -17.36
C VAL A 268 -2.30 -2.39 -17.98
N VAL A 269 -1.88 -1.40 -17.18
CA VAL A 269 -1.53 -0.04 -17.64
C VAL A 269 -0.56 -0.02 -18.83
N PRO A 270 0.55 -0.81 -18.86
CA PRO A 270 1.46 -0.80 -20.02
C PRO A 270 0.81 -1.26 -21.33
N ILE A 271 -0.20 -2.12 -21.26
CA ILE A 271 -0.94 -2.64 -22.43
C ILE A 271 -1.96 -1.61 -22.92
N LEU A 272 -2.47 -0.78 -22.00
CA LEU A 272 -3.47 0.25 -22.26
C LEU A 272 -2.85 1.56 -22.80
N HIS A 273 -1.53 1.62 -22.97
CA HIS A 273 -0.86 2.82 -23.47
C HIS A 273 -1.09 3.01 -24.98
N THR A 274 -1.84 4.04 -25.36
CA THR A 274 -2.18 4.37 -26.75
C THR A 274 -1.43 5.58 -27.31
N SER A 275 -0.90 6.42 -26.43
CA SER A 275 -0.19 7.65 -26.80
C SER A 275 1.13 7.35 -27.52
N LYS A 276 1.57 8.23 -28.42
CA LYS A 276 2.92 8.19 -28.99
C LYS A 276 3.97 8.91 -28.13
N GLN A 277 3.53 9.75 -27.19
CA GLN A 277 4.36 10.35 -26.16
C GLN A 277 4.33 9.47 -24.90
N GLN A 278 5.52 9.19 -24.34
CA GLN A 278 5.68 8.33 -23.16
C GLN A 278 5.00 8.91 -21.91
N GLY A 279 5.34 10.15 -21.52
CA GLY A 279 4.81 10.80 -20.31
C GLY A 279 3.65 11.76 -20.58
N LEU A 280 3.10 12.31 -19.50
CA LEU A 280 1.97 13.25 -19.55
C LEU A 280 2.38 14.72 -19.72
N THR A 281 3.67 15.07 -19.64
CA THR A 281 4.17 16.46 -19.64
C THR A 281 3.61 17.34 -20.76
N PHE A 282 3.35 16.76 -21.93
CA PHE A 282 2.82 17.48 -23.10
C PHE A 282 1.40 17.05 -23.50
N ARG A 283 0.66 16.44 -22.57
CA ARG A 283 -0.65 15.80 -22.78
C ARG A 283 -1.71 16.38 -21.84
N PRO A 284 -2.22 17.60 -22.09
CA PRO A 284 -3.02 18.35 -21.12
C PRO A 284 -4.34 17.66 -20.75
N VAL A 285 -4.99 16.99 -21.71
CA VAL A 285 -6.23 16.24 -21.43
C VAL A 285 -5.93 15.09 -20.47
N THR A 286 -4.86 14.35 -20.74
CA THR A 286 -4.47 13.22 -19.90
C THR A 286 -3.92 13.68 -18.53
N GLN A 287 -3.27 14.85 -18.43
CA GLN A 287 -2.90 15.45 -17.14
C GLN A 287 -4.13 15.73 -16.27
N PHE A 288 -5.19 16.30 -16.85
CA PHE A 288 -6.44 16.52 -16.13
C PHE A 288 -7.03 15.20 -15.62
N LEU A 289 -7.08 14.17 -16.47
CA LEU A 289 -7.55 12.84 -16.07
C LEU A 289 -6.68 12.19 -14.99
N PHE A 290 -5.36 12.43 -15.01
CA PHE A 290 -4.47 11.96 -13.96
C PHE A 290 -4.80 12.61 -12.61
N TRP A 291 -4.99 13.92 -12.58
CA TRP A 291 -5.38 14.61 -11.34
C TRP A 291 -6.80 14.24 -10.89
N ALA A 292 -7.70 13.96 -11.82
CA ALA A 292 -9.01 13.37 -11.50
C ALA A 292 -8.87 12.00 -10.83
N LEU A 293 -7.95 11.14 -11.29
CA LEU A 293 -7.64 9.87 -10.61
C LEU A 293 -7.11 10.09 -9.20
N ILE A 294 -6.19 11.04 -8.99
CA ILE A 294 -5.67 11.33 -7.64
C ILE A 294 -6.78 11.82 -6.72
N ALA A 295 -7.66 12.70 -7.21
CA ALA A 295 -8.82 13.17 -6.45
C ALA A 295 -9.81 12.03 -6.14
N ASP A 296 -10.06 11.15 -7.09
CA ASP A 296 -10.95 9.99 -6.93
C ASP A 296 -10.41 8.99 -5.89
N VAL A 297 -9.10 8.69 -5.90
CA VAL A 297 -8.47 7.86 -4.86
C VAL A 297 -8.57 8.52 -3.48
N ALA A 298 -8.46 9.85 -3.39
CA ALA A 298 -8.66 10.56 -2.13
C ALA A 298 -10.12 10.47 -1.65
N ILE A 299 -11.10 10.57 -2.55
CA ILE A 299 -12.53 10.36 -2.26
C ILE A 299 -12.77 8.92 -1.79
N LEU A 300 -12.25 7.92 -2.48
CA LEU A 300 -12.35 6.51 -2.08
C LEU A 300 -11.73 6.27 -0.70
N THR A 301 -10.60 6.90 -0.40
CA THR A 301 -9.95 6.83 0.93
C THR A 301 -10.86 7.42 2.01
N TRP A 302 -11.45 8.59 1.74
CA TRP A 302 -12.42 9.22 2.65
C TRP A 302 -13.66 8.35 2.86
N ILE A 303 -14.29 7.88 1.78
CA ILE A 303 -15.48 7.02 1.84
C ILE A 303 -15.17 5.69 2.54
N GLY A 304 -13.98 5.13 2.34
CA GLY A 304 -13.49 3.95 3.05
C GLY A 304 -13.55 4.11 4.57
N GLY A 305 -13.33 5.32 5.08
CA GLY A 305 -13.42 5.65 6.51
C GLY A 305 -14.81 6.00 7.03
N MET A 306 -15.82 6.11 6.15
CA MET A 306 -17.20 6.45 6.50
C MET A 306 -18.08 5.20 6.71
N PRO A 307 -19.18 5.31 7.49
CA PRO A 307 -20.15 4.23 7.67
C PRO A 307 -20.88 3.89 6.36
N VAL A 308 -21.44 2.68 6.30
CA VAL A 308 -22.16 2.18 5.12
C VAL A 308 -23.61 2.70 5.14
N GLU A 309 -23.77 4.00 4.93
CA GLU A 309 -25.05 4.71 4.98
C GLU A 309 -25.17 5.71 3.83
N HIS A 310 -26.38 6.23 3.59
CA HIS A 310 -26.57 7.34 2.65
C HIS A 310 -25.98 8.64 3.24
N PRO A 311 -25.24 9.46 2.47
CA PRO A 311 -24.98 9.38 1.02
C PRO A 311 -23.69 8.63 0.64
N PHE A 312 -22.93 8.10 1.61
CA PHE A 312 -21.62 7.51 1.37
C PHE A 312 -21.65 6.28 0.45
N ILE A 313 -22.71 5.48 0.50
CA ILE A 313 -22.87 4.31 -0.38
C ILE A 313 -22.82 4.72 -1.86
N ILE A 314 -23.64 5.70 -2.26
CA ILE A 314 -23.73 6.10 -3.67
C ILE A 314 -22.47 6.83 -4.13
N ILE A 315 -21.85 7.63 -3.26
CA ILE A 315 -20.57 8.28 -3.56
C ILE A 315 -19.49 7.22 -3.79
N GLY A 316 -19.41 6.21 -2.91
CA GLY A 316 -18.46 5.11 -3.05
C GLY A 316 -18.64 4.34 -4.37
N GLN A 317 -19.87 4.06 -4.76
CA GLN A 317 -20.20 3.38 -6.01
C GLN A 317 -19.78 4.18 -7.25
N ILE A 318 -20.09 5.47 -7.28
CA ILE A 318 -19.72 6.36 -8.38
C ILE A 318 -18.19 6.49 -8.48
N ALA A 319 -17.51 6.70 -7.35
CA ALA A 319 -16.05 6.80 -7.30
C ALA A 319 -15.39 5.48 -7.75
N SER A 320 -15.91 4.33 -7.30
CA SER A 320 -15.39 3.01 -7.71
C SER A 320 -15.54 2.77 -9.21
N LEU A 321 -16.67 3.19 -9.80
CA LEU A 321 -16.88 3.13 -11.24
C LEU A 321 -15.91 4.06 -11.97
N LEU A 322 -15.76 5.30 -11.49
CA LEU A 322 -14.86 6.30 -12.06
C LEU A 322 -13.40 5.80 -12.05
N TYR A 323 -12.95 5.20 -10.94
CA TYR A 323 -11.61 4.61 -10.81
C TYR A 323 -11.28 3.65 -11.95
N PHE A 324 -12.12 2.63 -12.19
CA PHE A 324 -11.89 1.67 -13.27
C PHE A 324 -12.10 2.30 -14.65
N PHE A 325 -13.07 3.20 -14.79
CA PHE A 325 -13.33 3.88 -16.05
C PHE A 325 -12.16 4.77 -16.49
N LEU A 326 -11.48 5.43 -15.54
CA LEU A 326 -10.25 6.19 -15.78
C LEU A 326 -9.16 5.31 -16.37
N PHE A 327 -8.83 4.20 -15.71
CA PHE A 327 -7.80 3.27 -16.17
C PHE A 327 -8.13 2.59 -17.49
N LEU A 328 -9.32 1.99 -17.59
CA LEU A 328 -9.64 1.06 -18.67
C LEU A 328 -10.18 1.76 -19.93
N THR A 329 -10.70 3.00 -19.81
CA THR A 329 -11.36 3.68 -20.93
C THR A 329 -10.83 5.09 -21.16
N LEU A 330 -10.86 5.97 -20.15
CA LEU A 330 -10.57 7.39 -20.37
C LEU A 330 -9.10 7.65 -20.71
N PHE A 331 -8.13 7.03 -20.03
CA PHE A 331 -6.72 7.20 -20.37
C PHE A 331 -6.36 6.69 -21.78
N PRO A 332 -6.74 5.46 -22.20
CA PRO A 332 -6.51 5.00 -23.57
C PRO A 332 -7.17 5.90 -24.62
N MET A 333 -8.42 6.32 -24.37
CA MET A 333 -9.15 7.17 -25.30
C MET A 333 -8.51 8.56 -25.42
N ALA A 334 -8.11 9.17 -24.31
CA ALA A 334 -7.43 10.46 -24.30
C ALA A 334 -6.10 10.41 -25.06
N GLY A 335 -5.29 9.36 -24.86
CA GLY A 335 -4.04 9.18 -25.61
C GLY A 335 -4.26 9.08 -27.12
N TRP A 336 -5.30 8.36 -27.55
CA TRP A 336 -5.64 8.28 -28.96
C TRP A 336 -6.16 9.62 -29.54
N LEU A 337 -6.98 10.35 -28.79
CA LEU A 337 -7.47 11.67 -29.18
C LEU A 337 -6.34 12.69 -29.30
N GLU A 338 -5.41 12.71 -28.34
CA GLU A 338 -4.24 13.59 -28.36
C GLU A 338 -3.32 13.29 -29.55
N ASN A 339 -3.08 12.01 -29.86
CA ASN A 339 -2.35 11.63 -31.08
C ASN A 339 -3.01 12.21 -32.34
N LYS A 340 -4.34 12.05 -32.47
CA LYS A 340 -5.09 12.58 -33.62
C LYS A 340 -5.03 14.10 -33.71
N ALA A 341 -5.14 14.80 -32.59
CA ALA A 341 -5.02 16.25 -32.54
C ALA A 341 -3.65 16.75 -33.01
N LEU A 342 -2.60 15.93 -32.84
CA LEU A 342 -1.24 16.20 -33.30
C LEU A 342 -0.97 15.69 -34.74
N GLY A 343 -1.97 15.17 -35.43
CA GLY A 343 -1.82 14.60 -36.78
C GLY A 343 -1.01 13.31 -36.81
N TRP A 344 -0.87 12.62 -35.68
CA TRP A 344 -0.16 11.36 -35.57
C TRP A 344 -1.13 10.20 -35.79
N ALA A 345 -1.00 9.55 -36.96
CA ALA A 345 -1.86 8.44 -37.39
C ALA A 345 -1.91 7.26 -36.41
#